data_AF-A0A3C0B755-F1
#
_entry.id   AF-A0A3C0B755-F1
#
_cell.length_a   1.000
_cell.length_b   1.000
_cell.length_c   1.000
_cell.angle_alpha   90.00
_cell.angle_beta   90.00
_cell.angle_gamma   90.00
#
_symmetry.space_group_name_H-M   'P 1'
#
loop_
_entity.id
_entity.type
_entity.pdbx_description
1 polymer ?
#
loop_
_entity_poly.entity_id
_entity_poly.type
_entity_poly.pdbx_seq_one_letter_code
_entity_poly.pdbx_strand_id
1 'polypeptide(L)'
;MNKGIFELLQYDFFTSALWASVLASISCGIAGSYIVARRMVFVSGGITHASFGGIGIAWFLGINPVLGAAVFSIFTALGIEFFTTRTKIREDSAIGIWW
;
A
#
# COMPACT_ATOMS: atom_id res chain seq x y z
N MET A 1 -15.78 -37.51 -2.87
CA MET A 1 -14.90 -36.74 -1.98
C MET A 1 -14.20 -35.65 -2.80
N ASN A 2 -14.92 -34.61 -3.27
CA ASN A 2 -14.36 -33.35 -3.82
C ASN A 2 -15.45 -32.31 -4.20
N LYS A 3 -16.54 -32.16 -3.42
CA LYS A 3 -17.63 -31.20 -3.76
C LYS A 3 -17.49 -29.84 -3.08
N GLY A 4 -16.92 -29.79 -1.86
CA GLY A 4 -16.82 -28.55 -1.09
C GLY A 4 -15.94 -27.47 -1.73
N ILE A 5 -14.84 -27.84 -2.40
CA ILE A 5 -13.97 -26.83 -3.05
C ILE A 5 -14.67 -26.15 -4.23
N PHE A 6 -15.46 -26.93 -5.00
CA PHE A 6 -16.22 -26.42 -6.13
C PHE A 6 -17.41 -25.56 -5.68
N GLU A 7 -18.00 -25.85 -4.51
CA GLU A 7 -19.01 -25.00 -3.89
C GLU A 7 -18.43 -23.64 -3.43
N LEU A 8 -17.18 -23.60 -2.93
CA LEU A 8 -16.52 -22.35 -2.57
C LEU A 8 -16.36 -21.41 -3.78
N LEU A 9 -16.05 -21.97 -4.96
CA LEU A 9 -15.91 -21.22 -6.21
C LEU A 9 -17.23 -20.63 -6.73
N GLN A 10 -18.39 -21.06 -6.22
CA GLN A 10 -19.68 -20.48 -6.58
C GLN A 10 -19.99 -19.18 -5.83
N TYR A 11 -19.27 -18.89 -4.73
CA TYR A 11 -19.44 -17.64 -4.00
C TYR A 11 -18.70 -16.51 -4.70
N ASP A 12 -19.42 -15.46 -5.11
CA ASP A 12 -18.84 -14.27 -5.75
C ASP A 12 -17.74 -13.61 -4.92
N PHE A 13 -17.89 -13.61 -3.59
CA PHE A 13 -16.86 -13.14 -2.67
C PHE A 13 -15.55 -13.94 -2.81
N PHE A 14 -15.64 -15.26 -2.91
CA PHE A 14 -14.46 -16.13 -3.00
C PHE A 14 -13.75 -15.94 -4.33
N THR A 15 -14.50 -15.85 -5.43
CA THR A 15 -13.96 -15.54 -6.77
C THR A 15 -13.31 -14.15 -6.81
N SER A 16 -13.94 -13.15 -6.20
CA SER A 16 -13.38 -11.80 -6.11
C SER A 16 -12.11 -11.75 -5.25
N ALA A 17 -12.09 -12.47 -4.12
CA ALA A 17 -10.92 -12.58 -3.26
C ALA A 17 -9.75 -13.31 -3.95
N LEU A 18 -10.04 -14.36 -4.73
CA LEU A 18 -9.04 -15.04 -5.55
C LEU A 18 -8.42 -14.07 -6.55
N TRP A 19 -9.24 -13.36 -7.35
CA TRP A 19 -8.73 -12.37 -8.29
C TRP A 19 -7.95 -11.25 -7.60
N ALA A 20 -8.45 -10.72 -6.49
CA ALA A 20 -7.76 -9.68 -5.72
C ALA A 20 -6.40 -10.17 -5.20
N SER A 21 -6.32 -11.41 -4.69
CA SER A 21 -5.07 -11.98 -4.17
C SER A 21 -4.03 -12.23 -5.27
N VAL A 22 -4.45 -12.66 -6.46
CA VAL A 22 -3.57 -12.86 -7.62
C VAL A 22 -3.01 -11.51 -8.09
N LEU A 23 -3.88 -10.52 -8.28
CA LEU A 23 -3.47 -9.17 -8.70
C LEU A 23 -2.58 -8.49 -7.65
N ALA A 24 -2.90 -8.64 -6.36
CA ALA A 24 -2.10 -8.14 -5.27
C ALA A 24 -0.73 -8.81 -5.21
N SER A 25 -0.65 -10.13 -5.39
CA SER A 25 0.62 -10.88 -5.37
C SER A 25 1.56 -10.44 -6.49
N ILE A 26 1.04 -10.25 -7.71
CA ILE A 26 1.83 -9.75 -8.84
C ILE A 26 2.34 -8.33 -8.54
N SER A 27 1.46 -7.45 -8.05
CA SER A 27 1.81 -6.06 -7.73
C SER A 27 2.87 -5.98 -6.62
N CYS A 28 2.66 -6.71 -5.52
CA CYS A 28 3.60 -6.78 -4.40
C CYS A 28 4.92 -7.44 -4.78
N GLY A 29 4.90 -8.43 -5.66
CA GLY A 29 6.12 -9.06 -6.17
C GLY A 29 6.99 -8.05 -6.94
N ILE A 30 6.41 -7.32 -7.89
CA ILE A 30 7.12 -6.33 -8.71
C ILE A 30 7.62 -5.18 -7.84
N ALA A 31 6.73 -4.55 -7.07
CA ALA A 31 7.07 -3.40 -6.23
C ALA A 31 8.06 -3.79 -5.12
N GLY A 32 7.82 -4.92 -4.44
CA GLY A 32 8.66 -5.41 -3.36
C GLY A 32 10.08 -5.75 -3.82
N SER A 33 10.22 -6.49 -4.93
CA SER A 33 11.55 -6.80 -5.48
C SER A 33 12.32 -5.53 -5.85
N TYR A 34 11.66 -4.53 -6.43
CA TYR A 34 12.27 -3.24 -6.76
C TYR A 34 12.75 -2.48 -5.51
N ILE A 35 11.88 -2.38 -4.50
CA ILE A 35 12.18 -1.69 -3.24
C ILE A 35 13.36 -2.34 -2.52
N VAL A 36 13.40 -3.67 -2.46
CA VAL A 36 14.49 -4.43 -1.82
C VAL A 36 15.80 -4.27 -2.59
N ALA A 37 15.78 -4.36 -3.92
CA ALA A 37 16.98 -4.19 -4.75
C ALA A 37 17.62 -2.81 -4.57
N ARG A 38 16.82 -1.77 -4.31
CA ARG A 38 17.29 -0.40 -4.04
C ARG A 38 17.58 -0.10 -2.57
N ARG A 39 17.42 -1.09 -1.66
CA ARG A 39 17.59 -0.91 -0.20
C ARG A 39 16.67 0.16 0.41
N MET A 40 15.53 0.45 -0.22
CA MET A 40 14.55 1.45 0.25
C MET A 40 13.39 0.82 1.04
N VAL A 41 13.64 -0.29 1.75
CA VAL A 41 12.58 -1.13 2.36
C VAL A 41 11.68 -0.37 3.33
N PHE A 42 12.26 0.58 4.07
CA PHE A 42 11.53 1.41 5.01
C PHE A 42 10.44 2.26 4.33
N VAL A 43 10.61 2.68 3.07
CA VAL A 43 9.66 3.55 2.35
C VAL A 43 8.27 2.91 2.26
N SER A 44 8.23 1.59 2.07
CA SER A 44 6.99 0.82 2.06
C SER A 44 6.21 0.95 3.38
N GLY A 45 6.91 0.85 4.51
CA GLY A 45 6.31 0.97 5.86
C GLY A 45 5.78 2.37 6.14
N GLY A 46 6.56 3.41 5.81
CA GLY A 46 6.17 4.81 6.00
C GLY A 46 4.93 5.18 5.17
N ILE A 47 4.90 4.80 3.88
CA ILE A 47 3.73 5.06 3.03
C ILE A 47 2.49 4.37 3.58
N THR A 48 2.59 3.10 3.96
CA THR A 48 1.43 2.31 4.43
C THR A 48 0.77 2.91 5.66
N HIS A 49 1.56 3.38 6.64
CA HIS A 49 1.03 4.01 7.84
C HIS A 49 0.42 5.39 7.56
N ALA A 50 1.10 6.19 6.74
CA ALA A 50 0.58 7.46 6.31
C ALA A 50 -0.76 7.30 5.56
N SER A 51 -0.92 6.26 4.74
CA SER A 51 -2.19 5.96 4.05
C SER A 51 -3.38 5.85 5.01
N PHE A 52 -3.19 5.35 6.24
CA PHE A 52 -4.27 5.26 7.22
C PHE A 52 -4.79 6.64 7.65
N GLY A 53 -3.91 7.65 7.73
CA GLY A 53 -4.32 9.03 7.96
C GLY A 53 -5.25 9.53 6.84
N GLY A 54 -4.91 9.20 5.59
CA GLY A 54 -5.74 9.50 4.42
C GLY A 54 -7.12 8.82 4.45
N ILE A 55 -7.18 7.56 4.90
CA ILE A 55 -8.45 6.84 5.08
C ILE A 55 -9.31 7.53 6.13
N GLY A 56 -8.73 7.89 7.28
CA GLY A 56 -9.46 8.56 8.36
C GLY A 56 -10.04 9.91 7.94
N ILE A 57 -9.26 10.72 7.23
CA ILE A 57 -9.71 12.02 6.71
C ILE A 57 -10.81 11.85 5.67
N ALA A 58 -10.65 10.93 4.71
CA ALA A 58 -11.67 10.69 3.69
C ALA A 58 -12.97 10.17 4.31
N TRP A 59 -12.87 9.26 5.28
CA TRP A 59 -14.03 8.77 6.02
C TRP A 59 -14.76 9.89 6.77
N PHE A 60 -14.02 10.77 7.44
CA PHE A 60 -14.59 11.92 8.15
C PHE A 60 -15.31 12.91 7.20
N LEU A 61 -14.77 13.12 6.00
CA LEU A 61 -15.35 13.99 4.98
C LEU A 61 -16.49 13.32 4.18
N GLY A 62 -16.79 12.04 4.44
CA GLY A 62 -17.78 11.27 3.66
C GLY A 62 -17.34 10.95 2.23
N ILE A 63 -16.04 11.02 1.94
CA ILE A 63 -15.44 10.73 0.63
C ILE A 63 -15.03 9.24 0.59
N ASN A 64 -14.87 8.70 -0.61
CA ASN A 64 -14.39 7.33 -0.78
C ASN A 64 -13.02 7.12 -0.09
N PRO A 65 -12.92 6.18 0.87
CA PRO A 65 -11.71 5.97 1.67
C PRO A 65 -10.52 5.48 0.84
N VAL A 66 -10.76 4.74 -0.24
CA VAL A 66 -9.70 4.28 -1.16
C VAL A 66 -9.05 5.48 -1.86
N LEU A 67 -9.86 6.47 -2.20
CA LEU A 67 -9.38 7.69 -2.86
C LEU A 67 -8.56 8.56 -1.90
N GLY A 68 -9.00 8.67 -0.64
CA GLY A 68 -8.22 9.29 0.44
C GLY A 68 -6.88 8.61 0.68
N ALA A 69 -6.88 7.28 0.77
CA ALA A 69 -5.66 6.48 0.91
C ALA A 69 -4.69 6.74 -0.25
N ALA A 70 -5.19 6.73 -1.49
CA ALA A 70 -4.37 6.93 -2.69
C ALA A 70 -3.72 8.31 -2.72
N VAL A 71 -4.50 9.37 -2.50
CA VAL A 71 -3.99 10.75 -2.50
C VAL A 71 -2.94 10.94 -1.42
N PHE A 72 -3.21 10.47 -0.20
CA PHE A 72 -2.28 10.63 0.92
C PHE A 72 -1.00 9.81 0.74
N SER A 73 -1.10 8.62 0.13
CA SER A 73 0.06 7.78 -0.21
C SER A 73 0.97 8.47 -1.22
N ILE A 74 0.40 9.12 -2.24
CA ILE A 74 1.16 9.89 -3.23
C ILE A 74 1.85 11.09 -2.58
N PHE A 75 1.12 11.85 -1.73
CA PHE A 75 1.71 12.97 -0.99
C PHE A 75 2.88 12.51 -0.10
N THR A 76 2.73 11.37 0.57
CA THR A 76 3.78 10.82 1.43
C THR A 76 4.99 10.38 0.61
N ALA A 77 4.78 9.68 -0.51
CA ALA A 77 5.87 9.27 -1.40
C ALA A 77 6.66 10.47 -1.92
N LEU A 78 5.97 11.52 -2.38
CA LEU A 78 6.60 12.77 -2.82
C LEU A 78 7.31 13.50 -1.68
N GLY A 79 6.71 13.50 -0.49
CA GLY A 79 7.31 14.06 0.72
C GLY A 79 8.64 13.37 1.05
N ILE A 80 8.65 12.04 1.13
CA ILE A 80 9.85 11.23 1.38
C ILE A 80 10.92 11.53 0.33
N GLU A 81 10.57 11.53 -0.96
CA GLU A 81 11.52 11.80 -2.05
C GLU A 81 12.11 13.22 -1.98
N PHE A 82 11.28 14.22 -1.66
CA PHE A 82 11.70 15.60 -1.50
C PHE A 82 12.71 15.76 -0.35
N PHE A 83 12.41 15.17 0.82
CA PHE A 83 13.29 15.24 1.99
C PHE A 83 14.59 14.47 1.76
N THR A 84 14.54 13.26 1.22
CA THR A 84 15.75 12.47 0.89
C THR A 84 16.68 13.23 -0.06
N THR A 85 16.13 13.91 -1.06
CA THR A 85 16.94 14.61 -2.08
C THR A 85 17.51 15.95 -1.60
N ARG A 86 16.74 16.73 -0.82
CA ARG A 86 17.09 18.12 -0.46
C ARG A 86 17.87 18.27 0.84
N THR A 87 17.63 17.43 1.85
CA THR A 87 18.23 17.64 3.18
C THR A 87 19.38 16.69 3.51
N LYS A 88 19.77 15.76 2.61
CA LYS A 88 20.78 14.70 2.87
C LYS A 88 20.50 13.92 4.17
N ILE A 89 19.26 13.94 4.65
CA ILE A 89 18.84 13.14 5.80
C ILE A 89 18.83 11.69 5.34
N ARG A 90 19.35 10.78 6.18
CA ARG A 90 19.36 9.36 5.88
C ARG A 90 17.92 8.91 5.62
N GLU A 91 17.69 8.16 4.54
CA GLU A 91 16.36 7.72 4.11
C GLU A 91 15.56 7.14 5.29
N ASP A 92 16.18 6.30 6.11
CA ASP A 92 15.57 5.72 7.32
C ASP A 92 14.98 6.77 8.28
N SER A 93 15.64 7.91 8.46
CA SER A 93 15.21 8.97 9.37
C SER A 93 14.12 9.84 8.78
N ALA A 94 14.15 10.08 7.47
CA ALA A 94 13.08 10.78 6.78
C ALA A 94 11.78 9.95 6.83
N ILE A 95 11.88 8.64 6.60
CA ILE A 95 10.74 7.72 6.64
C ILE A 95 10.15 7.60 8.05
N GLY A 96 10.99 7.59 9.10
CA GLY A 96 10.53 7.54 10.49
C GLY A 96 9.68 8.73 10.93
N ILE A 97 9.70 9.85 10.19
CA ILE A 97 8.84 11.03 10.46
C ILE A 97 7.42 10.83 9.89
N TRP A 98 7.30 10.03 8.83
CA TRP A 98 6.03 9.79 8.13
C TRP A 98 5.29 8.53 8.58
N TRP A 99 5.94 7.71 9.40
CA TRP A 99 5.39 6.48 9.99
C TRP A 99 4.39 6.79 11.12
#